data_AF-A0A7D6GK74-F1
#
_entry.id   AF-A0A7D6GK74-F1
#
_cell.length_a   1.000
_cell.length_b   1.000
_cell.length_c   1.000
_cell.angle_alpha   90.00
_cell.angle_beta   90.00
_cell.angle_gamma   90.00
#
_symmetry.space_group_name_H-M   'P 1'
#
loop_
_entity.id
_entity.type
_entity.pdbx_description
1 polymer ?
#
loop_
_entity_poly.entity_id
_entity_poly.type
_entity_poly.pdbx_seq_one_letter_code
_entity_poly.pdbx_strand_id
1 'polypeptide(L)'
;MFTYQGNRRATPSRRRSRWFLAGGVVAGSLVVGAAGVTGVAALAAPRAPGVTEQGRVAAAARDDGPDAGRRTDDGTPGRPHRPDGRPDEEGAPDGRPDGPGTRRPPLLTVPCDSARLIAALVQANAEGGATVRLAPKCTYTLSHAFQQPDEYDGGIRDAREAADAAENPGDAERPPRQPGDDNTGLPLIYQAITVEGSGATIARGENAETFRFFTVRDGGELTLRDIVLRNGRSTSEGGSVHVVHGATAVLERTTVVDSTSLSAKEGGGGVFNDGNMVVRESRFIGNSAVGVEGKGGGVLNGGVLTMSKTEFRDNSANGYGGGLANYRGAAEVATTLLAHNIAGQGGGLASFSARTKVEDTRVVDNTAKVGGGIANSDAVLVLRKLVVQGNTASGNGGGISSIQGLLPMDDSVVAGNHARGNGGGIFADRSNILVRTSEVSDNAAIGAKSTGGGIHTSAGQLSLFKSKVVGNSSTLPPGGIFADRARVRIDDASVVIENRSTNCAGSKVPISHCFR
;
A
#
# COMPACT_ATOMS: atom_id res chain seq x y z
N MET A 1 -72.31 -62.79 6.78
CA MET A 1 -72.67 -62.08 5.54
C MET A 1 -71.79 -60.83 5.46
N PHE A 2 -71.17 -60.65 4.29
CA PHE A 2 -70.11 -59.72 3.87
C PHE A 2 -69.86 -58.38 4.61
N THR A 3 -68.55 -58.15 4.76
CA THR A 3 -67.70 -56.96 4.99
C THR A 3 -68.21 -55.56 4.59
N TYR A 4 -67.81 -54.54 5.38
CA TYR A 4 -67.50 -53.19 4.88
C TYR A 4 -66.21 -52.68 5.56
N GLN A 5 -65.16 -52.46 4.77
CA GLN A 5 -63.85 -51.91 5.19
C GLN A 5 -63.68 -50.46 4.73
N GLY A 6 -63.23 -49.61 5.66
CA GLY A 6 -62.04 -48.77 5.52
C GLY A 6 -62.10 -47.48 4.69
N ASN A 7 -61.94 -46.33 5.36
CA ASN A 7 -61.14 -45.23 4.81
C ASN A 7 -60.39 -44.48 5.92
N ARG A 8 -59.06 -44.41 5.79
CA ARG A 8 -58.11 -43.80 6.75
C ARG A 8 -57.99 -42.28 6.52
N ARG A 9 -57.89 -41.50 7.60
CA ARG A 9 -57.57 -40.06 7.61
C ARG A 9 -56.06 -39.83 7.62
N ALA A 10 -55.64 -38.79 6.89
CA ALA A 10 -54.26 -38.36 6.64
C ALA A 10 -53.71 -37.41 7.72
N THR A 11 -52.39 -37.50 7.94
CA THR A 11 -51.54 -36.61 8.74
C THR A 11 -51.01 -35.43 7.91
N PRO A 12 -50.73 -34.25 8.51
CA PRO A 12 -50.28 -33.07 7.78
C PRO A 12 -48.75 -33.04 7.58
N SER A 13 -48.33 -32.63 6.38
CA SER A 13 -46.95 -32.57 5.91
C SER A 13 -46.29 -31.20 6.16
N ARG A 14 -44.99 -31.25 6.49
CA ARG A 14 -44.09 -30.10 6.68
C ARG A 14 -43.87 -29.32 5.38
N ARG A 15 -44.00 -27.99 5.45
CA ARG A 15 -43.63 -27.03 4.40
C ARG A 15 -42.11 -27.03 4.18
N ARG A 16 -41.67 -27.30 2.94
CA ARG A 16 -40.37 -26.91 2.40
C ARG A 16 -40.61 -25.86 1.31
N SER A 17 -40.05 -24.66 1.45
CA SER A 17 -40.13 -23.62 0.42
C SER A 17 -39.18 -23.94 -0.73
N ARG A 18 -39.75 -24.06 -1.93
CA ARG A 18 -39.04 -24.06 -3.21
C ARG A 18 -38.69 -22.62 -3.60
N TRP A 19 -37.48 -22.39 -4.06
CA TRP A 19 -37.15 -21.30 -4.98
C TRP A 19 -36.65 -21.92 -6.29
N PHE A 20 -37.23 -21.50 -7.41
CA PHE A 20 -36.83 -21.87 -8.76
C PHE A 20 -35.86 -20.83 -9.34
N LEU A 21 -34.78 -21.34 -9.92
CA LEU A 21 -34.00 -20.93 -11.09
C LEU A 21 -33.96 -19.45 -11.54
N ALA A 22 -32.74 -18.91 -11.62
CA ALA A 22 -32.29 -18.13 -12.77
C ALA A 22 -30.84 -18.51 -13.09
N GLY A 23 -30.63 -19.11 -14.27
CA GLY A 23 -29.30 -19.48 -14.78
C GLY A 23 -28.54 -18.24 -15.23
N GLY A 24 -27.31 -18.11 -14.76
CA GLY A 24 -26.33 -17.14 -15.24
C GLY A 24 -25.11 -17.88 -15.80
N VAL A 25 -24.92 -17.78 -17.10
CA VAL A 25 -23.76 -18.29 -17.85
C VAL A 25 -22.51 -17.50 -17.40
N VAL A 26 -21.57 -18.16 -16.73
CA VAL A 26 -20.24 -17.60 -16.49
C VAL A 26 -19.38 -17.91 -17.71
N ALA A 27 -19.20 -16.91 -18.57
CA ALA A 27 -18.23 -16.96 -19.65
C ALA A 27 -16.82 -16.88 -19.06
N GLY A 28 -16.17 -18.02 -18.91
CA GLY A 28 -14.73 -18.11 -18.64
C GLY A 28 -13.95 -17.50 -19.80
N SER A 29 -13.20 -16.44 -19.53
CA SER A 29 -12.26 -15.87 -20.49
C SER A 29 -10.96 -16.65 -20.45
N LEU A 30 -10.86 -17.66 -21.32
CA LEU A 30 -9.62 -18.32 -21.70
C LEU A 30 -8.73 -17.32 -22.45
N VAL A 31 -7.64 -16.89 -21.82
CA VAL A 31 -6.51 -16.28 -22.55
C VAL A 31 -5.63 -17.42 -23.04
N VAL A 32 -5.61 -17.61 -24.36
CA VAL A 32 -4.78 -18.60 -25.06
C VAL A 32 -3.29 -18.31 -24.80
N GLY A 33 -2.65 -19.19 -24.04
CA GLY A 33 -1.21 -19.26 -23.91
C GLY A 33 -0.62 -20.05 -25.07
N ALA A 34 0.16 -19.40 -25.92
CA ALA A 34 1.04 -20.09 -26.86
C ALA A 34 2.34 -20.46 -26.12
N ALA A 35 2.60 -21.76 -26.04
CA ALA A 35 3.85 -22.34 -25.56
C ALA A 35 5.01 -22.05 -26.53
N GLY A 36 6.22 -21.86 -26.00
CA GLY A 36 7.40 -21.63 -26.82
C GLY A 36 8.70 -21.48 -26.02
N VAL A 37 9.17 -22.61 -25.49
CA VAL A 37 10.57 -23.05 -25.26
C VAL A 37 11.54 -22.16 -24.45
N THR A 38 12.04 -22.80 -23.39
CA THR A 38 13.15 -22.45 -22.50
C THR A 38 14.46 -22.10 -23.21
N GLY A 39 15.06 -20.98 -22.81
CA GLY A 39 16.47 -20.65 -23.06
C GLY A 39 17.00 -19.83 -21.88
N VAL A 40 17.79 -20.47 -21.02
CA VAL A 40 18.51 -19.84 -19.91
C VAL A 40 19.70 -19.08 -20.51
N ALA A 41 19.77 -17.76 -20.28
CA ALA A 41 20.98 -16.98 -20.54
C ALA A 41 21.24 -16.06 -19.36
N ALA A 42 22.37 -16.32 -18.69
CA ALA A 42 22.90 -15.55 -17.58
C ALA A 42 23.62 -14.28 -18.07
N LEU A 43 23.48 -13.21 -17.28
CA LEU A 43 24.40 -12.10 -17.02
C LEU A 43 25.13 -11.39 -18.19
N ALA A 44 24.82 -10.10 -18.36
CA ALA A 44 25.83 -9.03 -18.42
C ALA A 44 25.17 -7.65 -18.28
N ALA A 45 25.43 -6.95 -17.17
CA ALA A 45 25.11 -5.53 -17.02
C ALA A 45 26.21 -4.68 -17.68
N PRO A 46 25.89 -3.70 -18.55
CA PRO A 46 26.87 -2.72 -18.98
C PRO A 46 26.99 -1.59 -17.94
N ARG A 47 28.24 -1.33 -17.55
CA ARG A 47 28.71 -0.20 -16.74
C ARG A 47 28.32 1.14 -17.39
N ALA A 48 27.81 2.08 -16.60
CA ALA A 48 27.71 3.49 -16.96
C ALA A 48 29.03 4.22 -16.65
N PRO A 49 29.51 5.14 -17.51
CA PRO A 49 30.62 6.03 -17.18
C PRO A 49 30.16 7.44 -16.75
N GLY A 50 30.87 7.99 -15.77
CA GLY A 50 31.32 9.39 -15.77
C GLY A 50 30.38 10.48 -15.24
N VAL A 51 30.49 10.77 -13.94
CA VAL A 51 30.05 12.02 -13.33
C VAL A 51 31.08 13.11 -13.64
N THR A 52 30.64 14.30 -14.05
CA THR A 52 31.42 15.55 -13.94
C THR A 52 30.61 16.59 -13.19
N GLU A 53 31.19 17.09 -12.10
CA GLU A 53 30.73 18.24 -11.33
C GLU A 53 30.93 19.55 -12.12
N GLN A 54 30.04 20.53 -11.93
CA GLN A 54 30.37 21.90 -11.51
C GLN A 54 29.12 22.79 -11.45
N GLY A 55 28.98 23.58 -10.37
CA GLY A 55 28.06 24.74 -10.35
C GLY A 55 27.51 25.14 -8.98
N ARG A 56 28.34 25.71 -8.10
CA ARG A 56 27.94 26.48 -6.90
C ARG A 56 27.31 27.82 -7.27
N VAL A 57 26.24 28.24 -6.57
CA VAL A 57 25.93 29.66 -6.22
C VAL A 57 25.01 29.64 -4.98
N ALA A 58 25.52 29.87 -3.75
CA ALA A 58 25.68 31.13 -3.01
C ALA A 58 24.38 31.76 -2.46
N ALA A 59 24.32 31.84 -1.14
CA ALA A 59 23.33 32.52 -0.31
C ALA A 59 23.53 34.05 -0.35
N ALA A 60 22.44 34.80 -0.17
CA ALA A 60 22.49 36.22 0.12
C ALA A 60 21.54 36.56 1.28
N ALA A 61 22.15 36.99 2.38
CA ALA A 61 21.52 37.78 3.43
C ALA A 61 21.32 39.22 2.93
N ARG A 62 20.29 39.90 3.43
CA ARG A 62 20.22 41.36 3.44
C ARG A 62 19.67 41.82 4.78
N ASP A 63 20.53 42.57 5.46
CA ASP A 63 20.29 43.47 6.58
C ASP A 63 20.29 44.88 5.97
N ASP A 64 19.41 45.78 6.43
CA ASP A 64 19.53 47.25 6.35
C ASP A 64 18.24 47.90 6.94
N GLY A 65 18.36 48.56 8.10
CA GLY A 65 17.42 49.59 8.57
C GLY A 65 17.87 50.99 8.10
N PRO A 66 17.53 52.11 8.77
CA PRO A 66 16.39 52.42 9.66
C PRO A 66 15.64 53.70 9.20
N ASP A 67 14.53 54.08 9.84
CA ASP A 67 14.16 55.51 9.91
C ASP A 67 13.41 55.88 11.19
N ALA A 68 13.72 57.07 11.68
CA ALA A 68 13.36 57.63 12.97
C ALA A 68 12.21 58.64 12.84
N GLY A 69 11.27 58.60 13.78
CA GLY A 69 10.23 59.62 13.97
C GLY A 69 9.88 59.76 15.45
N ARG A 70 10.18 60.93 16.00
CA ARG A 70 10.27 61.26 17.44
C ARG A 70 9.03 62.06 17.90
N ARG A 71 8.85 62.10 19.24
CA ARG A 71 8.05 63.05 20.09
C ARG A 71 6.61 62.62 20.43
N THR A 72 6.09 62.71 21.67
CA THR A 72 6.51 63.42 22.91
C THR A 72 5.87 62.82 24.18
N ASP A 73 6.66 62.83 25.28
CA ASP A 73 6.39 63.10 26.71
C ASP A 73 4.96 63.10 27.28
N ASP A 74 4.75 62.34 28.37
CA ASP A 74 4.63 62.84 29.77
C ASP A 74 4.45 61.60 30.69
N GLY A 75 5.25 61.35 31.74
CA GLY A 75 5.20 62.01 33.04
C GLY A 75 5.13 60.93 34.15
N THR A 76 6.22 60.74 34.89
CA THR A 76 6.45 59.83 36.05
C THR A 76 5.77 60.42 37.33
N PRO A 77 5.85 59.88 38.60
CA PRO A 77 6.62 58.73 39.15
C PRO A 77 5.93 57.89 40.26
N GLY A 78 6.60 56.85 40.78
CA GLY A 78 6.35 56.38 42.15
C GLY A 78 6.65 54.92 42.49
N ARG A 79 7.92 54.59 42.71
CA ARG A 79 8.42 53.37 43.40
C ARG A 79 8.26 53.55 44.94
N PRO A 80 8.25 52.49 45.80
CA PRO A 80 9.49 51.73 46.04
C PRO A 80 9.37 50.23 46.38
N HIS A 81 10.48 49.55 46.10
CA HIS A 81 10.92 48.26 46.66
C HIS A 81 11.25 48.41 48.16
N ARG A 82 11.05 47.41 49.05
CA ARG A 82 11.89 46.23 49.43
C ARG A 82 11.58 45.94 50.94
N PRO A 83 12.17 44.97 51.67
CA PRO A 83 12.51 43.55 51.45
C PRO A 83 12.07 42.61 52.64
N ASP A 84 12.53 41.36 52.63
CA ASP A 84 12.67 40.39 53.76
C ASP A 84 11.36 39.73 54.30
N GLY A 85 11.29 38.45 54.66
CA GLY A 85 12.21 37.32 54.66
C GLY A 85 11.57 36.11 55.39
N ARG A 86 11.83 34.91 54.86
CA ARG A 86 11.92 33.59 55.54
C ARG A 86 10.63 32.86 56.02
N PRO A 87 10.73 31.50 56.13
CA PRO A 87 9.68 30.54 55.84
C PRO A 87 9.01 29.98 57.10
N ASP A 88 7.90 29.23 56.94
CA ASP A 88 7.70 27.87 57.48
C ASP A 88 6.25 27.39 57.30
N GLU A 89 6.10 26.06 57.34
CA GLU A 89 4.89 25.26 57.66
C GLU A 89 4.05 24.63 56.52
N GLU A 90 4.44 23.37 56.26
CA GLU A 90 3.64 22.17 56.02
C GLU A 90 2.09 22.29 56.04
N GLY A 91 1.48 21.93 54.92
CA GLY A 91 0.06 21.57 54.82
C GLY A 91 -0.11 20.31 53.96
N ALA A 92 -0.56 19.22 54.58
CA ALA A 92 -0.84 17.92 53.97
C ALA A 92 -1.98 17.99 52.92
N PRO A 93 -2.07 17.02 51.97
CA PRO A 93 -2.91 17.14 50.79
C PRO A 93 -4.37 16.77 51.07
N ASP A 94 -5.27 17.64 50.63
CA ASP A 94 -6.73 17.42 50.62
C ASP A 94 -7.07 16.33 49.59
N GLY A 95 -7.45 15.15 50.09
CA GLY A 95 -7.88 14.01 49.29
C GLY A 95 -9.24 14.25 48.64
N ARG A 96 -9.24 14.68 47.37
CA ARG A 96 -10.39 14.52 46.47
C ARG A 96 -10.13 13.32 45.57
N PRO A 97 -11.08 12.37 45.44
CA PRO A 97 -10.91 11.27 44.51
C PRO A 97 -10.90 11.84 43.10
N ASP A 98 -9.77 11.70 42.41
CA ASP A 98 -9.66 11.95 40.98
C ASP A 98 -10.78 11.18 40.26
N GLY A 99 -11.47 11.87 39.35
CA GLY A 99 -12.41 11.23 38.42
C GLY A 99 -11.71 10.16 37.58
N PRO A 100 -12.41 9.45 36.67
CA PRO A 100 -11.78 8.43 35.84
C PRO A 100 -10.78 9.10 34.90
N GLY A 101 -9.56 9.29 35.39
CA GLY A 101 -8.44 9.76 34.62
C GLY A 101 -8.20 8.75 33.53
N THR A 102 -8.04 9.22 32.31
CA THR A 102 -7.43 8.46 31.22
C THR A 102 -6.03 8.10 31.67
N ARG A 103 -5.91 6.97 32.37
CA ARG A 103 -4.66 6.44 32.89
C ARG A 103 -3.75 6.31 31.68
N ARG A 104 -2.64 7.06 31.65
CA ARG A 104 -1.66 6.96 30.56
C ARG A 104 -1.30 5.48 30.41
N PRO A 105 -1.26 4.93 29.19
CA PRO A 105 -0.89 3.54 28.98
C PRO A 105 0.43 3.24 29.71
N PRO A 106 0.56 2.07 30.37
CA PRO A 106 1.81 1.63 30.99
C PRO A 106 2.99 1.76 30.01
N LEU A 107 4.16 2.18 30.50
CA LEU A 107 5.39 2.23 29.71
C LEU A 107 6.27 1.03 30.08
N LEU A 108 6.50 0.14 29.12
CA LEU A 108 7.34 -1.05 29.26
C LEU A 108 8.64 -0.85 28.49
N THR A 109 9.76 -0.70 29.19
CA THR A 109 11.08 -0.59 28.54
C THR A 109 11.70 -1.96 28.33
N VAL A 110 12.14 -2.24 27.11
CA VAL A 110 12.68 -3.54 26.70
C VAL A 110 14.19 -3.42 26.51
N PRO A 111 15.02 -4.16 27.28
CA PRO A 111 16.46 -4.25 26.99
C PRO A 111 16.70 -4.92 25.63
N CYS A 112 17.95 -4.98 25.16
CA CYS A 112 18.28 -5.55 23.86
C CYS A 112 18.23 -7.09 23.87
N ASP A 113 17.03 -7.64 24.04
CA ASP A 113 16.75 -9.05 24.22
C ASP A 113 15.37 -9.41 23.62
N SER A 114 15.35 -10.41 22.74
CA SER A 114 14.13 -10.84 22.04
C SER A 114 13.07 -11.47 22.95
N ALA A 115 13.48 -12.22 23.98
CA ALA A 115 12.54 -12.81 24.94
C ALA A 115 11.88 -11.72 25.77
N ARG A 116 12.64 -10.68 26.16
CA ARG A 116 12.09 -9.51 26.85
C ARG A 116 11.12 -8.70 26.00
N LEU A 117 11.31 -8.65 24.68
CA LEU A 117 10.34 -8.06 23.76
C LEU A 117 9.02 -8.84 23.77
N ILE A 118 9.09 -10.17 23.67
CA ILE A 118 7.91 -11.04 23.74
C ILE A 118 7.18 -10.84 25.07
N ALA A 119 7.89 -10.91 26.20
CA ALA A 119 7.32 -10.73 27.53
C ALA A 119 6.62 -9.37 27.69
N ALA A 120 7.22 -8.29 27.17
CA ALA A 120 6.60 -6.96 27.22
C ALA A 120 5.31 -6.86 26.40
N LEU A 121 5.24 -7.51 25.23
CA LEU A 121 4.02 -7.54 24.42
C LEU A 121 2.92 -8.40 25.06
N VAL A 122 3.29 -9.53 25.66
CA VAL A 122 2.35 -10.37 26.43
C VAL A 122 1.77 -9.57 27.61
N GLN A 123 2.64 -8.89 28.37
CA GLN A 123 2.21 -8.03 29.48
C GLN A 123 1.30 -6.89 29.00
N ALA A 124 1.63 -6.24 27.88
CA ALA A 124 0.82 -5.18 27.30
C ALA A 124 -0.61 -5.64 26.95
N ASN A 125 -0.76 -6.84 26.38
CA ASN A 125 -2.08 -7.41 26.12
C ASN A 125 -2.85 -7.70 27.42
N ALA A 126 -2.17 -8.17 28.47
CA ALA A 126 -2.79 -8.51 29.75
C ALA A 126 -3.29 -7.29 30.54
N GLU A 127 -2.63 -6.15 30.35
CA GLU A 127 -2.91 -4.91 31.09
C GLU A 127 -3.90 -3.99 30.35
N GLY A 128 -4.46 -4.43 29.22
CA GLY A 128 -5.39 -3.63 28.42
C GLY A 128 -4.70 -2.63 27.48
N GLY A 129 -3.42 -2.83 27.18
CA GLY A 129 -2.61 -2.01 26.28
C GLY A 129 -1.41 -1.36 26.98
N ALA A 130 -0.37 -1.03 26.22
CA ALA A 130 0.83 -0.37 26.74
C ALA A 130 1.64 0.32 25.63
N THR A 131 2.55 1.19 26.05
CA THR A 131 3.67 1.65 25.21
C THR A 131 4.90 0.79 25.51
N VAL A 132 5.40 0.07 24.52
CA VAL A 132 6.60 -0.75 24.58
C VAL A 132 7.75 0.01 23.94
N ARG A 133 8.76 0.41 24.73
CA ARG A 133 9.93 1.15 24.26
C ARG A 133 11.13 0.23 24.12
N LEU A 134 11.64 0.11 22.90
CA LEU A 134 12.79 -0.73 22.58
C LEU A 134 14.11 -0.03 22.87
N ALA A 135 15.14 -0.84 23.16
CA ALA A 135 16.50 -0.37 23.29
C ALA A 135 16.96 0.29 21.97
N PRO A 136 17.52 1.53 22.00
CA PRO A 136 17.87 2.26 20.80
C PRO A 136 18.81 1.48 19.88
N LYS A 137 18.46 1.40 18.59
CA LYS A 137 19.24 0.74 17.53
C LYS A 137 19.57 -0.74 17.78
N CYS A 138 18.89 -1.39 18.72
CA CYS A 138 19.05 -2.82 18.97
C CYS A 138 18.50 -3.66 17.82
N THR A 139 19.02 -4.88 17.62
CA THR A 139 18.41 -5.89 16.75
C THR A 139 17.84 -7.03 17.57
N TYR A 140 16.50 -7.13 17.60
CA TYR A 140 15.74 -8.22 18.19
C TYR A 140 15.56 -9.33 17.15
N THR A 141 16.37 -10.38 17.25
CA THR A 141 16.31 -11.52 16.31
C THR A 141 15.42 -12.61 16.87
N LEU A 142 14.38 -12.99 16.14
CA LEU A 142 13.45 -14.07 16.47
C LEU A 142 13.86 -15.34 15.73
N SER A 143 13.99 -16.46 16.44
CA SER A 143 14.41 -17.75 15.87
C SER A 143 13.25 -18.74 15.66
N HIS A 144 12.10 -18.48 16.25
CA HIS A 144 10.92 -19.35 16.22
C HIS A 144 9.64 -18.50 16.32
N ALA A 145 8.52 -19.11 15.91
CA ALA A 145 7.20 -18.54 16.09
C ALA A 145 6.82 -18.57 17.57
N PHE A 146 6.15 -17.51 18.05
CA PHE A 146 5.57 -17.47 19.38
C PHE A 146 4.43 -18.48 19.47
N GLN A 147 4.51 -19.40 20.43
CA GLN A 147 3.46 -20.40 20.68
C GLN A 147 2.48 -19.81 21.69
N GLN A 148 1.27 -19.45 21.25
CA GLN A 148 0.20 -18.98 22.13
C GLN A 148 -0.72 -20.16 22.49
N PRO A 149 -1.08 -20.37 23.77
CA PRO A 149 -2.10 -21.35 24.13
C PRO A 149 -3.47 -20.97 23.55
N ASP A 150 -4.24 -21.95 23.09
CA ASP A 150 -5.56 -21.78 22.45
C ASP A 150 -6.61 -21.05 23.32
N GLU A 151 -6.38 -20.96 24.63
CA GLU A 151 -7.26 -20.34 25.63
C GLU A 151 -6.69 -19.02 26.17
N TYR A 152 -5.95 -18.26 25.35
CA TYR A 152 -5.49 -16.93 25.78
C TYR A 152 -6.65 -15.92 25.70
N ASP A 153 -7.29 -15.66 26.83
CA ASP A 153 -8.38 -14.67 26.96
C ASP A 153 -7.90 -13.24 27.23
N GLY A 154 -6.58 -13.03 27.34
CA GLY A 154 -5.98 -11.75 27.71
C GLY A 154 -5.88 -11.51 29.22
N GLY A 155 -6.07 -12.53 30.05
CA GLY A 155 -5.93 -12.46 31.50
C GLY A 155 -4.49 -12.29 32.00
N ILE A 156 -4.34 -11.58 33.13
CA ILE A 156 -3.05 -11.30 33.80
C ILE A 156 -2.28 -12.58 34.20
N ARG A 157 -3.00 -13.68 34.50
CA ARG A 157 -2.38 -14.96 34.92
C ARG A 157 -1.73 -15.66 33.73
N ASP A 158 -2.47 -15.79 32.64
CA ASP A 158 -2.02 -16.47 31.42
C ASP A 158 -0.90 -15.69 30.73
N ALA A 159 -0.91 -14.36 30.85
CA ALA A 159 0.16 -13.51 30.38
C ALA A 159 1.48 -13.69 31.17
N ARG A 160 1.41 -13.91 32.49
CA ARG A 160 2.61 -14.17 33.27
C ARG A 160 3.18 -15.56 32.98
N GLU A 161 2.31 -16.56 32.86
CA GLU A 161 2.70 -17.92 32.50
C GLU A 161 3.26 -18.01 31.07
N ALA A 162 2.69 -17.28 30.10
CA ALA A 162 3.24 -17.20 28.74
C ALA A 162 4.56 -16.41 28.66
N ALA A 163 4.75 -15.37 29.49
CA ALA A 163 6.02 -14.66 29.60
C ALA A 163 7.11 -15.54 30.21
N ASP A 164 6.80 -16.27 31.29
CA ASP A 164 7.72 -17.19 31.95
C ASP A 164 8.10 -18.38 31.04
N ALA A 165 7.15 -18.89 30.25
CA ALA A 165 7.39 -19.95 29.26
C ALA A 165 8.23 -19.48 28.06
N ALA A 166 8.08 -18.21 27.64
CA ALA A 166 8.92 -17.61 26.60
C ALA A 166 10.38 -17.37 27.07
N GLU A 167 10.58 -17.16 28.38
CA GLU A 167 11.91 -17.03 28.98
C GLU A 167 12.61 -18.39 29.18
N ASN A 168 11.87 -19.51 29.33
CA ASN A 168 12.41 -20.87 29.54
C ASN A 168 11.67 -21.97 28.71
N PRO A 169 12.14 -22.32 27.50
CA PRO A 169 11.42 -23.20 26.56
C PRO A 169 11.31 -24.69 26.94
N GLY A 170 11.94 -25.12 28.04
CA GLY A 170 12.12 -26.55 28.40
C GLY A 170 10.89 -27.23 29.00
N ASP A 171 9.90 -26.47 29.46
CA ASP A 171 8.81 -26.97 30.32
C ASP A 171 7.39 -26.75 29.75
N ALA A 172 7.26 -26.34 28.49
CA ALA A 172 5.95 -26.07 27.89
C ALA A 172 5.26 -27.35 27.37
N GLU A 173 4.13 -27.73 27.98
CA GLU A 173 3.22 -28.73 27.44
C GLU A 173 2.61 -28.20 26.12
N ARG A 174 2.67 -29.00 25.05
CA ARG A 174 2.38 -28.52 23.68
C ARG A 174 0.89 -28.16 23.53
N PRO A 175 0.52 -26.88 23.31
CA PRO A 175 -0.88 -26.50 23.14
C PRO A 175 -1.44 -27.03 21.80
N PRO A 176 -2.77 -27.20 21.67
CA PRO A 176 -3.38 -27.52 20.39
C PRO A 176 -3.23 -26.33 19.42
N ARG A 177 -3.40 -26.60 18.13
CA ARG A 177 -3.30 -25.61 17.04
C ARG A 177 -4.71 -25.33 16.53
N GLN A 178 -5.11 -24.06 16.39
CA GLN A 178 -6.12 -23.72 15.39
C GLN A 178 -5.49 -23.81 13.99
N PRO A 179 -5.86 -24.79 13.13
CA PRO A 179 -5.15 -25.09 11.90
C PRO A 179 -5.35 -24.06 10.75
N GLY A 180 -5.91 -22.88 11.06
CA GLY A 180 -6.33 -21.89 10.07
C GLY A 180 -5.49 -20.61 10.03
N ASP A 181 -4.77 -20.27 11.10
CA ASP A 181 -3.94 -19.06 11.17
C ASP A 181 -2.45 -19.43 11.03
N ASP A 182 -1.71 -18.67 10.24
CA ASP A 182 -0.26 -18.85 10.05
C ASP A 182 0.54 -18.47 11.30
N ASN A 183 1.77 -18.96 11.38
CA ASN A 183 2.67 -18.71 12.48
C ASN A 183 3.02 -17.21 12.61
N THR A 184 2.97 -16.69 13.85
CA THR A 184 3.40 -15.32 14.19
C THR A 184 4.59 -15.39 15.18
N GLY A 185 5.62 -14.58 14.97
CA GLY A 185 6.84 -14.52 15.78
C GLY A 185 6.69 -13.76 17.09
N LEU A 186 5.68 -12.89 17.18
CA LEU A 186 5.33 -12.14 18.39
C LEU A 186 3.88 -12.45 18.79
N PRO A 187 3.47 -12.16 20.03
CA PRO A 187 2.09 -12.34 20.46
C PRO A 187 1.08 -11.62 19.56
N LEU A 188 -0.09 -12.23 19.39
CA LEU A 188 -1.22 -11.58 18.70
C LEU A 188 -1.61 -10.29 19.43
N ILE A 189 -1.94 -9.24 18.67
CA ILE A 189 -2.32 -7.95 19.23
C ILE A 189 -3.84 -7.86 19.33
N TYR A 190 -4.36 -7.78 20.55
CA TYR A 190 -5.79 -7.63 20.86
C TYR A 190 -6.12 -6.30 21.56
N GLN A 191 -5.10 -5.63 22.09
CA GLN A 191 -5.22 -4.37 22.80
C GLN A 191 -4.50 -3.25 22.06
N ALA A 192 -4.65 -2.02 22.56
CA ALA A 192 -3.91 -0.88 22.06
C ALA A 192 -2.44 -0.92 22.50
N ILE A 193 -1.55 -1.30 21.57
CA ILE A 193 -0.12 -1.42 21.80
C ILE A 193 0.64 -0.46 20.88
N THR A 194 1.47 0.39 21.49
CA THR A 194 2.42 1.25 20.77
C THR A 194 3.84 0.73 20.96
N VAL A 195 4.54 0.41 19.88
CA VAL A 195 5.96 0.03 19.90
C VAL A 195 6.81 1.24 19.46
N GLU A 196 7.57 1.80 20.39
CA GLU A 196 8.56 2.84 20.15
C GLU A 196 9.91 2.19 19.87
N GLY A 197 10.27 2.05 18.60
CA GLY A 197 11.45 1.32 18.15
C GLY A 197 12.77 2.03 18.45
N SER A 198 12.82 3.36 18.52
CA SER A 198 14.07 4.11 18.71
C SER A 198 15.18 3.71 17.72
N GLY A 199 14.80 3.41 16.46
CA GLY A 199 15.67 2.91 15.41
C GLY A 199 16.04 1.43 15.52
N ALA A 200 15.39 0.66 16.39
CA ALA A 200 15.61 -0.78 16.52
C ALA A 200 15.12 -1.56 15.29
N THR A 201 15.64 -2.78 15.16
CA THR A 201 15.24 -3.75 14.14
C THR A 201 14.64 -4.98 14.81
N ILE A 202 13.46 -5.41 14.37
CA ILE A 202 12.94 -6.76 14.62
C ILE A 202 13.24 -7.58 13.37
N ALA A 203 13.99 -8.66 13.53
CA ALA A 203 14.44 -9.49 12.43
C ALA A 203 14.06 -10.95 12.63
N ARG A 204 13.66 -11.61 11.55
CA ARG A 204 13.55 -13.07 11.51
C ARG A 204 14.94 -13.64 11.25
N GLY A 205 15.39 -14.59 12.06
CA GLY A 205 16.64 -15.30 11.85
C GLY A 205 16.66 -16.02 10.50
N GLU A 206 17.81 -16.10 9.83
CA GLU A 206 17.89 -16.65 8.46
C GLU A 206 17.38 -18.09 8.38
N ASN A 207 17.76 -18.92 9.35
CA ASN A 207 17.36 -20.33 9.46
C ASN A 207 16.10 -20.57 10.31
N ALA A 208 15.43 -19.50 10.73
CA ALA A 208 14.20 -19.60 11.49
C ALA A 208 13.08 -20.16 10.61
N GLU A 209 12.08 -20.79 11.24
CA GLU A 209 10.87 -21.19 10.54
C GLU A 209 10.15 -20.00 9.88
N THR A 210 9.12 -20.30 9.09
CA THR A 210 8.32 -19.26 8.44
C THR A 210 7.35 -18.68 9.47
N PHE A 211 7.48 -17.39 9.79
CA PHE A 211 6.51 -16.62 10.56
C PHE A 211 6.57 -15.11 10.22
N ARG A 212 5.42 -14.45 10.31
CA ARG A 212 5.32 -12.98 10.29
C ARG A 212 5.59 -12.39 11.67
N PHE A 213 5.86 -11.10 11.79
CA PHE A 213 6.10 -10.48 13.10
C PHE A 213 4.81 -10.19 13.85
N PHE A 214 3.87 -9.50 13.21
CA PHE A 214 2.66 -9.01 13.87
C PHE A 214 1.40 -9.50 13.17
N THR A 215 0.46 -9.97 13.95
CA THR A 215 -0.94 -10.15 13.54
C THR A 215 -1.81 -9.32 14.49
N VAL A 216 -2.53 -8.34 13.95
CA VAL A 216 -3.47 -7.52 14.71
C VAL A 216 -4.85 -8.09 14.50
N ARG A 217 -5.49 -8.55 15.59
CA ARG A 217 -6.81 -9.19 15.58
C ARG A 217 -7.91 -8.16 15.78
N ASP A 218 -9.16 -8.59 15.60
CA ASP A 218 -10.34 -7.74 15.75
C ASP A 218 -10.33 -6.98 17.10
N GLY A 219 -10.59 -5.68 17.06
CA GLY A 219 -10.48 -4.77 18.21
C GLY A 219 -9.06 -4.37 18.62
N GLY A 220 -8.02 -5.02 18.08
CA GLY A 220 -6.63 -4.67 18.35
C GLY A 220 -6.17 -3.40 17.64
N GLU A 221 -5.29 -2.63 18.30
CA GLU A 221 -4.67 -1.44 17.73
C GLU A 221 -3.15 -1.51 17.85
N LEU A 222 -2.45 -1.53 16.72
CA LEU A 222 -0.99 -1.55 16.69
C LEU A 222 -0.44 -0.22 16.18
N THR A 223 0.40 0.45 16.96
CA THR A 223 1.20 1.58 16.48
C THR A 223 2.68 1.22 16.47
N LEU A 224 3.32 1.29 15.31
CA LEU A 224 4.76 1.11 15.16
C LEU A 224 5.42 2.45 14.83
N ARG A 225 6.45 2.81 15.60
CA ARG A 225 7.22 4.05 15.43
C ARG A 225 8.71 3.77 15.37
N ASP A 226 9.39 4.36 14.40
CA ASP A 226 10.87 4.40 14.34
C ASP A 226 11.50 2.99 14.43
N ILE A 227 10.99 2.05 13.64
CA ILE A 227 11.37 0.64 13.71
C ILE A 227 11.59 0.02 12.33
N VAL A 228 12.48 -0.96 12.25
CA VAL A 228 12.71 -1.78 11.06
C VAL A 228 12.18 -3.19 11.28
N LEU A 229 11.34 -3.68 10.37
CA LEU A 229 10.92 -5.07 10.29
C LEU A 229 11.66 -5.73 9.13
N ARG A 230 12.50 -6.73 9.41
CA ARG A 230 13.39 -7.31 8.41
C ARG A 230 13.18 -8.81 8.27
N ASN A 231 13.07 -9.26 7.02
CA ASN A 231 13.05 -10.69 6.67
C ASN A 231 11.85 -11.46 7.23
N GLY A 232 10.73 -10.78 7.46
CA GLY A 232 9.47 -11.43 7.83
C GLY A 232 9.04 -12.41 6.73
N ARG A 233 8.53 -13.59 7.09
CA ARG A 233 8.18 -14.60 6.09
C ARG A 233 6.91 -15.32 6.49
N SER A 234 5.90 -15.36 5.62
CA SER A 234 4.60 -15.94 5.92
C SER A 234 4.23 -17.01 4.90
N THR A 235 3.66 -18.14 5.36
CA THR A 235 3.05 -19.13 4.46
C THR A 235 1.68 -18.67 3.96
N SER A 236 1.01 -17.82 4.74
CA SER A 236 -0.24 -17.16 4.40
C SER A 236 -0.01 -15.67 4.06
N GLU A 237 -0.99 -14.80 4.29
CA GLU A 237 -0.98 -13.38 3.96
C GLU A 237 -0.05 -12.54 4.84
N GLY A 238 0.58 -11.50 4.30
CA GLY A 238 1.36 -10.55 5.09
C GLY A 238 2.70 -11.12 5.55
N GLY A 239 3.80 -10.77 4.88
CA GLY A 239 5.13 -11.31 5.23
C GLY A 239 5.63 -10.85 6.60
N SER A 240 5.39 -9.59 6.96
CA SER A 240 5.78 -9.01 8.25
C SER A 240 4.59 -8.66 9.13
N VAL A 241 3.53 -8.09 8.55
CA VAL A 241 2.35 -7.63 9.30
C VAL A 241 1.06 -8.07 8.60
N HIS A 242 0.11 -8.57 9.39
CA HIS A 242 -1.26 -8.80 8.97
C HIS A 242 -2.22 -8.03 9.89
N VAL A 243 -3.02 -7.14 9.31
CA VAL A 243 -4.09 -6.41 10.00
C VAL A 243 -5.42 -7.01 9.54
N VAL A 244 -6.11 -7.72 10.43
CA VAL A 244 -7.37 -8.38 10.06
C VAL A 244 -8.53 -7.39 10.02
N HIS A 245 -9.67 -7.81 9.45
CA HIS A 245 -10.91 -7.04 9.49
C HIS A 245 -11.28 -6.62 10.93
N GLY A 246 -11.64 -5.35 11.12
CA GLY A 246 -11.97 -4.79 12.44
C GLY A 246 -10.77 -4.33 13.28
N ALA A 247 -9.54 -4.64 12.86
CA ALA A 247 -8.31 -4.17 13.50
C ALA A 247 -7.81 -2.84 12.94
N THR A 248 -6.97 -2.13 13.71
CA THR A 248 -6.30 -0.90 13.27
C THR A 248 -4.78 -0.99 13.40
N ALA A 249 -4.05 -0.48 12.40
CA ALA A 249 -2.61 -0.31 12.49
C ALA A 249 -2.12 1.06 12.02
N VAL A 250 -1.12 1.61 12.72
CA VAL A 250 -0.43 2.84 12.36
C VAL A 250 1.06 2.54 12.22
N LEU A 251 1.61 2.73 11.03
CA LEU A 251 3.06 2.64 10.77
C LEU A 251 3.60 4.04 10.52
N GLU A 252 4.49 4.49 11.40
CA GLU A 252 5.09 5.82 11.33
C GLU A 252 6.61 5.68 11.40
N ARG A 253 7.33 6.21 10.39
CA ARG A 253 8.80 6.05 10.30
C ARG A 253 9.24 4.59 10.43
N THR A 254 8.45 3.69 9.84
CA THR A 254 8.67 2.25 9.87
C THR A 254 9.27 1.79 8.55
N THR A 255 10.26 0.91 8.59
CA THR A 255 10.83 0.28 7.38
C THR A 255 10.50 -1.21 7.38
N VAL A 256 9.78 -1.69 6.37
CA VAL A 256 9.56 -3.11 6.13
C VAL A 256 10.44 -3.55 4.97
N VAL A 257 11.37 -4.45 5.25
CA VAL A 257 12.44 -4.81 4.30
C VAL A 257 12.60 -6.33 4.15
N ASP A 258 12.80 -6.76 2.91
CA ASP A 258 13.08 -8.14 2.51
C ASP A 258 12.05 -9.15 3.03
N SER A 259 10.80 -8.71 3.21
CA SER A 259 9.74 -9.58 3.70
C SER A 259 9.10 -10.38 2.56
N THR A 260 8.65 -11.60 2.84
CA THR A 260 8.07 -12.47 1.82
C THR A 260 6.75 -13.10 2.26
N SER A 261 5.75 -13.03 1.38
CA SER A 261 4.49 -13.77 1.49
C SER A 261 4.48 -14.91 0.48
N LEU A 262 4.28 -16.15 0.96
CA LEU A 262 4.19 -17.36 0.13
C LEU A 262 2.75 -17.73 -0.27
N SER A 263 1.73 -17.05 0.26
CA SER A 263 0.34 -17.35 -0.08
C SER A 263 0.08 -17.27 -1.57
N ALA A 264 -0.61 -18.29 -2.09
CA ALA A 264 -0.78 -18.49 -3.52
C ALA A 264 -1.72 -17.46 -4.18
N LYS A 265 -2.70 -16.93 -3.44
CA LYS A 265 -3.80 -16.08 -3.96
C LYS A 265 -3.90 -14.71 -3.32
N GLU A 266 -3.42 -14.62 -2.10
CA GLU A 266 -3.40 -13.40 -1.31
C GLU A 266 -1.93 -13.12 -1.06
N GLY A 267 -1.50 -11.88 -1.26
CA GLY A 267 -0.11 -11.54 -1.07
C GLY A 267 -0.05 -10.18 -0.44
N GLY A 268 0.86 -9.97 0.49
CA GLY A 268 1.19 -8.68 1.06
C GLY A 268 2.64 -8.82 1.50
N GLY A 269 3.56 -8.85 0.53
CA GLY A 269 4.92 -9.35 0.73
C GLY A 269 5.59 -8.75 1.95
N GLY A 270 5.35 -7.46 2.21
CA GLY A 270 5.55 -6.83 3.52
C GLY A 270 4.31 -6.89 4.41
N VAL A 271 3.20 -6.32 3.95
CA VAL A 271 1.99 -6.14 4.77
C VAL A 271 0.73 -6.55 4.03
N PHE A 272 -0.16 -7.23 4.73
CA PHE A 272 -1.54 -7.39 4.32
C PHE A 272 -2.46 -6.62 5.28
N ASN A 273 -3.29 -5.73 4.72
CA ASN A 273 -4.29 -4.97 5.46
C ASN A 273 -5.70 -5.30 4.99
N ASP A 274 -6.46 -6.00 5.82
CA ASP A 274 -7.91 -6.22 5.68
C ASP A 274 -8.74 -5.38 6.68
N GLY A 275 -8.06 -4.65 7.57
CA GLY A 275 -8.64 -3.71 8.53
C GLY A 275 -8.44 -2.25 8.12
N ASN A 276 -8.13 -1.40 9.09
CA ASN A 276 -7.82 0.02 8.88
C ASN A 276 -6.34 0.29 9.11
N MET A 277 -5.65 0.85 8.12
CA MET A 277 -4.23 1.11 8.21
C MET A 277 -3.88 2.55 7.83
N VAL A 278 -3.05 3.17 8.66
CA VAL A 278 -2.43 4.46 8.39
C VAL A 278 -0.93 4.28 8.28
N VAL A 279 -0.34 4.75 7.18
CA VAL A 279 1.11 4.67 6.94
C VAL A 279 1.67 6.06 6.69
N ARG A 280 2.69 6.46 7.46
CA ARG A 280 3.34 7.77 7.34
C ARG A 280 4.85 7.64 7.37
N GLU A 281 5.52 8.36 6.48
CA GLU A 281 6.98 8.54 6.52
C GLU A 281 7.75 7.21 6.56
N SER A 282 7.19 6.19 5.91
CA SER A 282 7.63 4.80 6.03
C SER A 282 8.25 4.30 4.72
N ARG A 283 8.89 3.11 4.75
CA ARG A 283 9.58 2.54 3.58
C ARG A 283 9.27 1.05 3.45
N PHE A 284 8.96 0.60 2.24
CA PHE A 284 8.78 -0.80 1.87
C PHE A 284 9.81 -1.14 0.80
N ILE A 285 10.81 -1.96 1.15
CA ILE A 285 11.97 -2.22 0.31
C ILE A 285 12.18 -3.71 0.11
N GLY A 286 12.32 -4.18 -1.13
CA GLY A 286 12.70 -5.57 -1.40
C GLY A 286 11.67 -6.62 -0.96
N ASN A 287 10.43 -6.23 -0.72
CA ASN A 287 9.40 -7.15 -0.26
C ASN A 287 8.76 -7.91 -1.42
N SER A 288 8.36 -9.16 -1.19
CA SER A 288 7.96 -10.05 -2.28
C SER A 288 6.71 -10.89 -1.97
N ALA A 289 5.72 -10.82 -2.87
CA ALA A 289 4.59 -11.74 -2.91
C ALA A 289 4.80 -12.79 -4.00
N VAL A 290 5.39 -13.94 -3.61
CA VAL A 290 5.88 -14.96 -4.56
C VAL A 290 4.84 -15.99 -4.96
N GLY A 291 3.65 -15.96 -4.36
CA GLY A 291 2.54 -16.80 -4.80
C GLY A 291 2.20 -16.59 -6.27
N VAL A 292 1.62 -17.59 -6.92
CA VAL A 292 1.30 -17.53 -8.37
C VAL A 292 0.36 -16.38 -8.72
N GLU A 293 -0.59 -16.06 -7.85
CA GLU A 293 -1.48 -14.90 -7.93
C GLU A 293 -1.16 -13.88 -6.81
N GLY A 294 0.09 -13.88 -6.33
CA GLY A 294 0.56 -13.01 -5.26
C GLY A 294 0.28 -11.54 -5.59
N LYS A 295 -0.22 -10.80 -4.61
CA LYS A 295 -0.60 -9.40 -4.74
C LYS A 295 0.28 -8.56 -3.82
N GLY A 296 0.42 -7.26 -4.08
CA GLY A 296 1.01 -6.31 -3.15
C GLY A 296 2.39 -6.70 -2.65
N GLY A 297 3.42 -6.58 -3.48
CA GLY A 297 4.79 -6.97 -3.09
C GLY A 297 5.24 -6.23 -1.83
N GLY A 298 5.01 -4.92 -1.75
CA GLY A 298 5.11 -4.17 -0.51
C GLY A 298 3.88 -4.33 0.37
N VAL A 299 2.74 -3.82 -0.10
CA VAL A 299 1.47 -3.79 0.63
C VAL A 299 0.33 -4.31 -0.24
N LEU A 300 -0.48 -5.21 0.31
CA LEU A 300 -1.84 -5.45 -0.17
C LEU A 300 -2.85 -4.85 0.79
N ASN A 301 -3.77 -4.09 0.21
CA ASN A 301 -4.92 -3.52 0.88
C ASN A 301 -6.22 -4.20 0.38
N GLY A 302 -6.86 -4.94 1.29
CA GLY A 302 -8.26 -5.39 1.20
C GLY A 302 -9.23 -4.50 1.98
N GLY A 303 -8.74 -3.77 3.00
CA GLY A 303 -9.52 -2.87 3.84
C GLY A 303 -9.40 -1.38 3.45
N VAL A 304 -9.20 -0.53 4.46
CA VAL A 304 -9.02 0.91 4.31
C VAL A 304 -7.56 1.29 4.56
N LEU A 305 -6.94 2.00 3.61
CA LEU A 305 -5.57 2.48 3.71
C LEU A 305 -5.50 3.99 3.51
N THR A 306 -4.88 4.70 4.46
CA THR A 306 -4.42 6.08 4.26
C THR A 306 -2.91 6.13 4.34
N MET A 307 -2.25 6.66 3.32
CA MET A 307 -0.80 6.66 3.21
C MET A 307 -0.24 8.00 2.77
N SER A 308 0.85 8.44 3.41
CA SER A 308 1.54 9.68 3.06
C SER A 308 3.04 9.63 3.27
N LYS A 309 3.83 10.29 2.40
CA LYS A 309 5.29 10.44 2.55
C LYS A 309 6.03 9.10 2.62
N THR A 310 5.57 8.11 1.88
CA THR A 310 6.10 6.74 1.94
C THR A 310 6.90 6.42 0.69
N GLU A 311 7.83 5.47 0.79
CA GLU A 311 8.59 4.93 -0.36
C GLU A 311 8.31 3.43 -0.53
N PHE A 312 8.05 3.00 -1.77
CA PHE A 312 8.02 1.61 -2.20
C PHE A 312 9.11 1.41 -3.24
N ARG A 313 10.13 0.63 -2.90
CA ARG A 313 11.25 0.37 -3.80
C ARG A 313 11.60 -1.10 -3.91
N ASP A 314 11.91 -1.56 -5.12
CA ASP A 314 12.38 -2.93 -5.39
C ASP A 314 11.43 -4.03 -4.88
N ASN A 315 10.13 -3.75 -4.75
CA ASN A 315 9.16 -4.74 -4.32
C ASN A 315 8.62 -5.53 -5.52
N SER A 316 8.23 -6.79 -5.30
CA SER A 316 7.83 -7.71 -6.37
C SER A 316 6.55 -8.47 -6.04
N ALA A 317 5.67 -8.63 -7.03
CA ALA A 317 4.49 -9.49 -6.93
C ALA A 317 4.23 -10.22 -8.24
N ASN A 318 3.98 -11.53 -8.23
CA ASN A 318 3.71 -12.23 -9.50
C ASN A 318 2.38 -11.83 -10.16
N GLY A 319 1.39 -11.42 -9.35
CA GLY A 319 0.05 -11.05 -9.80
C GLY A 319 -0.12 -9.54 -9.99
N TYR A 320 -0.44 -8.82 -8.91
CA TYR A 320 -0.88 -7.41 -8.97
C TYR A 320 -0.10 -6.54 -7.99
N GLY A 321 0.33 -5.36 -8.41
CA GLY A 321 0.87 -4.32 -7.53
C GLY A 321 2.20 -4.72 -6.91
N GLY A 322 3.31 -4.40 -7.58
CA GLY A 322 4.64 -4.71 -7.07
C GLY A 322 4.92 -3.91 -5.81
N GLY A 323 4.65 -2.60 -5.83
CA GLY A 323 4.67 -1.76 -4.64
C GLY A 323 3.39 -1.92 -3.81
N LEU A 324 2.26 -1.46 -4.36
CA LEU A 324 0.97 -1.44 -3.69
C LEU A 324 -0.12 -2.11 -4.55
N ALA A 325 -0.86 -3.05 -3.97
CA ALA A 325 -2.10 -3.54 -4.52
C ALA A 325 -3.28 -3.12 -3.65
N ASN A 326 -4.27 -2.45 -4.26
CA ASN A 326 -5.58 -2.21 -3.66
C ASN A 326 -6.61 -3.12 -4.34
N TYR A 327 -7.15 -4.07 -3.58
CA TYR A 327 -8.00 -5.14 -4.10
C TYR A 327 -9.28 -5.21 -3.28
N ARG A 328 -10.42 -4.83 -3.86
CA ARG A 328 -11.72 -4.74 -3.16
C ARG A 328 -11.74 -3.81 -1.93
N GLY A 329 -10.71 -2.99 -1.77
CA GLY A 329 -10.58 -2.02 -0.67
C GLY A 329 -10.68 -0.56 -1.10
N ALA A 330 -10.41 0.32 -0.15
CA ALA A 330 -10.28 1.77 -0.36
C ALA A 330 -8.89 2.24 0.03
N ALA A 331 -8.26 3.05 -0.82
CA ALA A 331 -6.92 3.60 -0.56
C ALA A 331 -6.83 5.08 -0.91
N GLU A 332 -6.22 5.86 -0.02
CA GLU A 332 -5.77 7.22 -0.26
C GLU A 332 -4.25 7.28 -0.12
N VAL A 333 -3.57 7.68 -1.19
CA VAL A 333 -2.10 7.73 -1.27
C VAL A 333 -1.67 9.15 -1.63
N ALA A 334 -0.80 9.75 -0.81
CA ALA A 334 -0.30 11.10 -1.01
C ALA A 334 1.23 11.17 -0.89
N THR A 335 1.88 12.06 -1.64
CA THR A 335 3.30 12.43 -1.44
C THR A 335 4.20 11.20 -1.35
N THR A 336 4.00 10.20 -2.22
CA THR A 336 4.65 8.88 -2.14
C THR A 336 5.54 8.64 -3.35
N LEU A 337 6.56 7.79 -3.19
CA LEU A 337 7.39 7.29 -4.29
C LEU A 337 7.15 5.79 -4.48
N LEU A 338 6.82 5.37 -5.70
CA LEU A 338 6.80 3.97 -6.13
C LEU A 338 7.83 3.77 -7.24
N ALA A 339 8.98 3.19 -6.90
CA ALA A 339 10.14 3.06 -7.79
C ALA A 339 10.61 1.61 -7.96
N HIS A 340 11.00 1.22 -9.18
CA HIS A 340 11.65 -0.09 -9.44
C HIS A 340 10.88 -1.32 -8.97
N ASN A 341 9.55 -1.21 -8.86
CA ASN A 341 8.72 -2.33 -8.44
C ASN A 341 8.32 -3.18 -9.66
N ILE A 342 8.15 -4.47 -9.43
CA ILE A 342 7.90 -5.46 -10.48
C ILE A 342 6.57 -6.17 -10.22
N ALA A 343 5.71 -6.27 -11.23
CA ALA A 343 4.49 -7.05 -11.11
C ALA A 343 4.01 -7.77 -12.38
N GLY A 344 3.06 -8.69 -12.23
CA GLY A 344 2.23 -9.13 -13.35
C GLY A 344 1.43 -7.95 -13.93
N GLN A 345 0.75 -7.17 -13.09
CA GLN A 345 0.02 -5.97 -13.50
C GLN A 345 0.21 -4.83 -12.48
N GLY A 346 0.50 -3.62 -12.95
CA GLY A 346 0.74 -2.47 -12.09
C GLY A 346 2.05 -2.62 -11.32
N GLY A 347 3.18 -2.37 -11.97
CA GLY A 347 4.49 -2.55 -11.34
C GLY A 347 4.60 -1.74 -10.05
N GLY A 348 4.24 -0.45 -10.11
CA GLY A 348 4.12 0.40 -8.92
C GLY A 348 2.81 0.15 -8.16
N LEU A 349 1.67 0.39 -8.82
CA LEU A 349 0.35 0.38 -8.19
C LEU A 349 -0.69 -0.39 -9.00
N ALA A 350 -1.46 -1.25 -8.33
CA ALA A 350 -2.59 -1.96 -8.91
C ALA A 350 -3.90 -1.64 -8.14
N SER A 351 -4.97 -1.30 -8.85
CA SER A 351 -6.30 -1.02 -8.30
C SER A 351 -7.34 -1.92 -8.98
N PHE A 352 -7.91 -2.87 -8.23
CA PHE A 352 -8.76 -3.94 -8.77
C PHE A 352 -10.07 -4.05 -7.97
N SER A 353 -11.21 -3.85 -8.66
CA SER A 353 -12.53 -3.82 -8.02
C SER A 353 -12.58 -2.90 -6.79
N ALA A 354 -11.84 -1.80 -6.84
CA ALA A 354 -11.47 -0.98 -5.70
C ALA A 354 -11.69 0.52 -5.96
N ARG A 355 -11.53 1.32 -4.91
CA ARG A 355 -11.51 2.79 -5.00
C ARG A 355 -10.16 3.30 -4.53
N THR A 356 -9.48 4.03 -5.39
CA THR A 356 -8.13 4.51 -5.10
C THR A 356 -8.01 5.99 -5.48
N LYS A 357 -7.56 6.81 -4.54
CA LYS A 357 -7.14 8.19 -4.80
C LYS A 357 -5.62 8.28 -4.62
N VAL A 358 -4.95 8.84 -5.62
CA VAL A 358 -3.50 9.07 -5.58
C VAL A 358 -3.24 10.53 -5.88
N GLU A 359 -2.46 11.18 -5.02
CA GLU A 359 -2.13 12.60 -5.11
C GLU A 359 -0.62 12.83 -4.91
N ASP A 360 -0.03 13.77 -5.64
CA ASP A 360 1.34 14.26 -5.41
C ASP A 360 2.38 13.11 -5.36
N THR A 361 2.26 12.13 -6.27
CA THR A 361 2.99 10.86 -6.17
C THR A 361 3.80 10.60 -7.43
N ARG A 362 4.99 10.02 -7.24
CA ARG A 362 5.89 9.63 -8.33
C ARG A 362 5.85 8.11 -8.52
N VAL A 363 5.53 7.66 -9.73
CA VAL A 363 5.53 6.25 -10.14
C VAL A 363 6.59 6.09 -11.22
N VAL A 364 7.78 5.63 -10.83
CA VAL A 364 8.98 5.70 -11.67
C VAL A 364 9.64 4.35 -11.89
N ASP A 365 10.08 4.08 -13.12
CA ASP A 365 10.94 2.94 -13.45
C ASP A 365 10.40 1.58 -12.98
N ASN A 366 9.07 1.44 -12.92
CA ASN A 366 8.42 0.17 -12.56
C ASN A 366 8.23 -0.69 -13.81
N THR A 367 8.20 -2.01 -13.60
CA THR A 367 8.06 -2.99 -14.68
C THR A 367 6.86 -3.89 -14.45
N ALA A 368 6.04 -4.11 -15.48
CA ALA A 368 4.99 -5.11 -15.41
C ALA A 368 4.70 -5.80 -16.75
N LYS A 369 3.82 -6.81 -16.74
CA LYS A 369 3.23 -7.31 -17.99
C LYS A 369 2.18 -6.36 -18.54
N VAL A 370 1.38 -5.75 -17.68
CA VAL A 370 0.34 -4.78 -18.08
C VAL A 370 0.34 -3.62 -17.09
N GLY A 371 0.34 -2.37 -17.57
CA GLY A 371 0.42 -1.21 -16.68
C GLY A 371 1.78 -1.17 -15.98
N GLY A 372 2.85 -0.85 -16.71
CA GLY A 372 4.22 -0.87 -16.19
C GLY A 372 4.33 -0.08 -14.89
N GLY A 373 3.75 1.12 -14.85
CA GLY A 373 3.59 1.91 -13.63
C GLY A 373 2.32 1.53 -12.87
N ILE A 374 1.17 1.71 -13.50
CA ILE A 374 -0.15 1.64 -12.86
C ILE A 374 -1.10 0.73 -13.63
N ALA A 375 -1.83 -0.13 -12.92
CA ALA A 375 -2.94 -0.91 -13.49
C ALA A 375 -4.25 -0.61 -12.74
N ASN A 376 -5.33 -0.39 -13.50
CA ASN A 376 -6.68 -0.17 -13.02
C ASN A 376 -7.62 -1.16 -13.70
N SER A 377 -8.35 -1.99 -12.94
CA SER A 377 -9.30 -2.95 -13.49
C SER A 377 -10.61 -2.97 -12.71
N ASP A 378 -11.73 -2.77 -13.39
CA ASP A 378 -13.08 -2.73 -12.79
C ASP A 378 -13.13 -1.81 -11.56
N ALA A 379 -12.37 -0.72 -11.59
CA ALA A 379 -12.08 0.12 -10.44
C ALA A 379 -12.14 1.62 -10.79
N VAL A 380 -12.30 2.43 -9.74
CA VAL A 380 -12.23 3.89 -9.82
C VAL A 380 -10.88 4.34 -9.29
N LEU A 381 -10.08 4.95 -10.16
CA LEU A 381 -8.75 5.44 -9.85
C LEU A 381 -8.67 6.94 -10.15
N VAL A 382 -8.59 7.76 -9.11
CA VAL A 382 -8.47 9.21 -9.22
C VAL A 382 -7.02 9.62 -9.05
N LEU A 383 -6.45 10.28 -10.06
CA LEU A 383 -5.05 10.66 -10.11
C LEU A 383 -4.92 12.19 -10.14
N ARG A 384 -4.12 12.77 -9.24
CA ARG A 384 -3.84 14.21 -9.22
C ARG A 384 -2.39 14.53 -8.96
N LYS A 385 -1.77 15.42 -9.73
CA LYS A 385 -0.36 15.82 -9.52
C LYS A 385 0.60 14.63 -9.52
N LEU A 386 0.37 13.69 -10.42
CA LEU A 386 1.23 12.51 -10.55
C LEU A 386 2.34 12.73 -11.56
N VAL A 387 3.46 12.05 -11.32
CA VAL A 387 4.52 11.84 -12.32
C VAL A 387 4.67 10.35 -12.54
N VAL A 388 4.21 9.86 -13.69
CA VAL A 388 4.33 8.45 -14.12
C VAL A 388 5.39 8.38 -15.20
N GLN A 389 6.60 7.95 -14.86
CA GLN A 389 7.77 8.09 -15.73
C GLN A 389 8.65 6.84 -15.84
N GLY A 390 9.19 6.57 -17.03
CA GLY A 390 10.21 5.52 -17.20
C GLY A 390 9.68 4.09 -17.00
N ASN A 391 8.38 3.91 -16.90
CA ASN A 391 7.80 2.60 -16.61
C ASN A 391 7.73 1.74 -17.86
N THR A 392 7.89 0.43 -17.70
CA THR A 392 7.96 -0.53 -18.80
C THR A 392 6.90 -1.63 -18.68
N ALA A 393 6.15 -1.85 -19.75
CA ALA A 393 5.22 -2.97 -19.90
C ALA A 393 5.69 -3.95 -21.00
N SER A 394 5.74 -5.25 -20.70
CA SER A 394 5.94 -6.27 -21.75
C SER A 394 4.68 -6.55 -22.58
N GLY A 395 3.52 -6.07 -22.12
CA GLY A 395 2.25 -5.98 -22.83
C GLY A 395 1.80 -4.53 -22.96
N ASN A 396 0.55 -4.24 -22.61
CA ASN A 396 -0.07 -2.92 -22.84
C ASN A 396 0.13 -1.95 -21.67
N GLY A 397 0.10 -0.65 -21.95
CA GLY A 397 0.10 0.41 -20.93
C GLY A 397 1.46 0.52 -20.26
N GLY A 398 2.45 1.14 -20.91
CA GLY A 398 3.79 1.30 -20.33
C GLY A 398 3.73 2.10 -19.03
N GLY A 399 3.05 3.26 -19.07
CA GLY A 399 2.76 4.04 -17.87
C GLY A 399 1.55 3.50 -17.13
N ILE A 400 0.37 3.58 -17.76
CA ILE A 400 -0.93 3.29 -17.15
C ILE A 400 -1.71 2.32 -18.04
N SER A 401 -2.33 1.31 -17.44
CA SER A 401 -3.34 0.47 -18.07
C SER A 401 -4.66 0.57 -17.31
N SER A 402 -5.77 0.80 -18.02
CA SER A 402 -7.13 0.79 -17.47
C SER A 402 -8.01 -0.15 -18.26
N ILE A 403 -8.67 -1.08 -17.59
CA ILE A 403 -9.61 -2.05 -18.19
C ILE A 403 -10.93 -1.98 -17.43
N GLN A 404 -12.03 -1.71 -18.12
CA GLN A 404 -13.37 -1.58 -17.50
C GLN A 404 -13.40 -0.58 -16.33
N GLY A 405 -12.51 0.41 -16.35
CA GLY A 405 -12.26 1.31 -15.23
C GLY A 405 -12.67 2.74 -15.50
N LEU A 406 -12.71 3.53 -14.44
CA LEU A 406 -12.85 4.99 -14.48
C LEU A 406 -11.55 5.64 -14.00
N LEU A 407 -10.97 6.50 -14.82
CA LEU A 407 -9.70 7.16 -14.54
C LEU A 407 -9.75 8.66 -14.88
N PRO A 408 -10.17 9.51 -13.94
CA PRO A 408 -9.89 10.93 -13.98
C PRO A 408 -8.45 11.21 -13.54
N MET A 409 -7.73 11.96 -14.35
CA MET A 409 -6.35 12.40 -14.13
C MET A 409 -6.26 13.91 -14.31
N ASP A 410 -5.83 14.60 -13.26
CA ASP A 410 -5.68 16.05 -13.21
C ASP A 410 -4.21 16.43 -12.93
N ASP A 411 -3.72 17.50 -13.56
CA ASP A 411 -2.42 18.13 -13.26
C ASP A 411 -1.24 17.15 -13.23
N SER A 412 -1.25 16.13 -14.09
CA SER A 412 -0.31 15.01 -14.03
C SER A 412 0.52 14.88 -15.31
N VAL A 413 1.65 14.17 -15.21
CA VAL A 413 2.57 13.89 -16.30
C VAL A 413 2.73 12.39 -16.45
N VAL A 414 2.52 11.87 -17.66
CA VAL A 414 2.80 10.49 -18.07
C VAL A 414 3.87 10.54 -19.15
N ALA A 415 5.14 10.33 -18.78
CA ALA A 415 6.27 10.61 -19.66
C ALA A 415 7.28 9.47 -19.82
N GLY A 416 7.84 9.28 -21.02
CA GLY A 416 8.97 8.36 -21.20
C GLY A 416 8.67 6.91 -20.85
N ASN A 417 7.41 6.47 -20.97
CA ASN A 417 7.02 5.09 -20.64
C ASN A 417 7.03 4.21 -21.90
N HIS A 418 7.33 2.93 -21.73
CA HIS A 418 7.52 1.98 -22.82
C HIS A 418 6.58 0.78 -22.73
N ALA A 419 5.91 0.44 -23.83
CA ALA A 419 5.08 -0.76 -23.93
C ALA A 419 5.52 -1.61 -25.13
N ARG A 420 5.65 -2.94 -24.95
CA ARG A 420 5.76 -3.87 -26.09
C ARG A 420 4.41 -4.21 -26.71
N GLY A 421 3.31 -3.89 -26.04
CA GLY A 421 1.95 -3.86 -26.58
C GLY A 421 1.53 -2.45 -26.98
N ASN A 422 0.25 -2.16 -26.83
CA ASN A 422 -0.34 -0.86 -27.15
C ASN A 422 -0.29 0.11 -25.96
N GLY A 423 -0.41 1.42 -26.21
CA GLY A 423 -0.47 2.42 -25.14
C GLY A 423 0.87 2.56 -24.44
N GLY A 424 1.86 3.19 -25.08
CA GLY A 424 3.15 3.44 -24.41
C GLY A 424 2.95 4.23 -23.12
N GLY A 425 2.17 5.31 -23.18
CA GLY A 425 1.76 6.08 -22.02
C GLY A 425 0.56 5.44 -21.34
N ILE A 426 -0.60 5.48 -22.00
CA ILE A 426 -1.89 5.04 -21.46
C ILE A 426 -2.54 4.01 -22.40
N PHE A 427 -2.90 2.86 -21.85
CA PHE A 427 -3.79 1.91 -22.50
C PHE A 427 -5.15 1.89 -21.79
N ALA A 428 -6.24 1.97 -22.54
CA ALA A 428 -7.59 2.01 -21.99
C ALA A 428 -8.54 1.12 -22.80
N ASP A 429 -8.97 -0.01 -22.23
CA ASP A 429 -10.01 -0.86 -22.82
C ASP A 429 -11.30 -0.79 -22.01
N ARG A 430 -12.42 -0.56 -22.69
CA ARG A 430 -13.77 -0.44 -22.08
C ARG A 430 -13.79 0.52 -20.87
N SER A 431 -12.92 1.53 -20.90
CA SER A 431 -12.66 2.43 -19.78
C SER A 431 -13.04 3.86 -20.12
N ASN A 432 -13.38 4.64 -19.10
CA ASN A 432 -13.63 6.07 -19.21
C ASN A 432 -12.44 6.83 -18.63
N ILE A 433 -11.71 7.52 -19.51
CA ILE A 433 -10.51 8.27 -19.17
C ILE A 433 -10.78 9.77 -19.37
N LEU A 434 -10.48 10.55 -18.34
CA LEU A 434 -10.55 12.01 -18.37
C LEU A 434 -9.16 12.56 -18.02
N VAL A 435 -8.55 13.30 -18.93
CA VAL A 435 -7.21 13.88 -18.74
C VAL A 435 -7.33 15.40 -18.80
N ARG A 436 -7.13 16.07 -17.66
CA ARG A 436 -7.25 17.53 -17.53
C ARG A 436 -5.95 18.16 -17.10
N THR A 437 -5.58 19.28 -17.71
CA THR A 437 -4.38 20.07 -17.34
C THR A 437 -3.13 19.20 -17.20
N SER A 438 -3.04 18.17 -18.03
CA SER A 438 -2.05 17.09 -17.90
C SER A 438 -1.31 16.85 -19.20
N GLU A 439 -0.18 16.15 -19.11
CA GLU A 439 0.69 15.87 -20.24
C GLU A 439 0.95 14.37 -20.38
N VAL A 440 0.83 13.87 -21.61
CA VAL A 440 1.23 12.52 -22.01
C VAL A 440 2.31 12.66 -23.08
N SER A 441 3.58 12.52 -22.70
CA SER A 441 4.71 12.84 -23.57
C SER A 441 5.79 11.78 -23.68
N ASP A 442 6.46 11.73 -24.83
CA ASP A 442 7.65 10.90 -25.05
C ASP A 442 7.46 9.39 -24.73
N ASN A 443 6.22 8.90 -24.77
CA ASN A 443 5.94 7.50 -24.51
C ASN A 443 6.07 6.68 -25.79
N ALA A 444 6.49 5.42 -25.69
CA ALA A 444 6.75 4.56 -26.85
C ALA A 444 6.03 3.22 -26.77
N ALA A 445 5.26 2.89 -27.81
CA ALA A 445 4.75 1.55 -28.06
C ALA A 445 5.65 0.88 -29.11
N ILE A 446 6.50 -0.07 -28.70
CA ILE A 446 7.62 -0.58 -29.50
C ILE A 446 7.39 -1.98 -30.10
N GLY A 447 6.26 -2.62 -29.79
CA GLY A 447 5.92 -3.93 -30.36
C GLY A 447 5.70 -3.87 -31.86
N ALA A 448 5.96 -4.97 -32.58
CA ALA A 448 5.83 -5.04 -34.04
C ALA A 448 4.43 -4.66 -34.57
N LYS A 449 3.38 -4.85 -33.76
CA LYS A 449 1.98 -4.53 -34.09
C LYS A 449 1.37 -3.46 -33.17
N SER A 450 2.21 -2.70 -32.48
CA SER A 450 1.76 -1.78 -31.45
C SER A 450 1.30 -0.43 -32.01
N THR A 451 0.32 0.17 -31.34
CA THR A 451 -0.31 1.45 -31.70
C THR A 451 -0.56 2.29 -30.45
N GLY A 452 -0.75 3.59 -30.63
CA GLY A 452 -1.06 4.52 -29.55
C GLY A 452 0.13 4.68 -28.61
N GLY A 453 1.24 5.21 -29.12
CA GLY A 453 2.42 5.52 -28.31
C GLY A 453 2.06 6.34 -27.08
N GLY A 454 1.26 7.38 -27.25
CA GLY A 454 0.73 8.19 -26.15
C GLY A 454 -0.44 7.50 -25.49
N ILE A 455 -1.56 7.40 -26.21
CA ILE A 455 -2.81 6.85 -25.71
C ILE A 455 -3.40 5.84 -26.70
N HIS A 456 -3.74 4.65 -26.22
CA HIS A 456 -4.57 3.69 -26.94
C HIS A 456 -5.90 3.53 -26.20
N THR A 457 -7.02 3.77 -26.88
CA THR A 457 -8.35 3.61 -26.31
C THR A 457 -9.27 2.72 -27.17
N SER A 458 -9.94 1.76 -26.53
CA SER A 458 -10.90 0.87 -27.18
C SER A 458 -12.20 0.74 -26.39
N ALA A 459 -13.34 0.74 -27.11
CA ALA A 459 -14.68 0.46 -26.56
C ALA A 459 -15.09 1.28 -25.32
N GLY A 460 -14.52 2.48 -25.14
CA GLY A 460 -14.72 3.36 -23.99
C GLY A 460 -14.79 4.83 -24.36
N GLN A 461 -14.42 5.71 -23.44
CA GLN A 461 -14.38 7.16 -23.66
C GLN A 461 -13.02 7.74 -23.26
N LEU A 462 -12.49 8.63 -24.10
CA LEU A 462 -11.34 9.49 -23.79
C LEU A 462 -11.78 10.96 -23.90
N SER A 463 -11.53 11.74 -22.86
CA SER A 463 -11.75 13.19 -22.87
C SER A 463 -10.50 13.94 -22.47
N LEU A 464 -10.00 14.82 -23.34
CA LEU A 464 -8.87 15.71 -23.09
C LEU A 464 -9.36 17.15 -22.88
N PHE A 465 -8.87 17.78 -21.81
CA PHE A 465 -9.20 19.17 -21.47
C PHE A 465 -7.97 19.96 -21.04
N LYS A 466 -7.58 20.99 -21.80
CA LYS A 466 -6.36 21.78 -21.55
C LYS A 466 -5.12 20.89 -21.37
N SER A 467 -5.01 19.81 -22.14
CA SER A 467 -4.01 18.76 -21.97
C SER A 467 -3.16 18.57 -23.22
N LYS A 468 -2.01 17.92 -23.07
CA LYS A 468 -1.04 17.72 -24.14
C LYS A 468 -0.78 16.23 -24.40
N VAL A 469 -0.72 15.83 -25.66
CA VAL A 469 -0.24 14.51 -26.09
C VAL A 469 0.86 14.71 -27.15
N VAL A 470 2.13 14.68 -26.71
CA VAL A 470 3.26 15.21 -27.49
C VAL A 470 4.45 14.25 -27.57
N GLY A 471 5.13 14.16 -28.72
CA GLY A 471 6.41 13.43 -28.81
C GLY A 471 6.28 11.90 -28.68
N ASN A 472 5.07 11.36 -28.64
CA ASN A 472 4.87 9.93 -28.42
C ASN A 472 5.12 9.14 -29.70
N SER A 473 5.59 7.90 -29.56
CA SER A 473 5.96 7.04 -30.68
C SER A 473 5.30 5.66 -30.66
N SER A 474 4.94 5.12 -31.82
CA SER A 474 4.52 3.74 -31.97
C SER A 474 5.03 3.12 -33.26
N THR A 475 5.20 1.79 -33.28
CA THR A 475 5.63 1.07 -34.48
C THR A 475 4.62 1.18 -35.62
N LEU A 476 3.32 1.00 -35.32
CA LEU A 476 2.26 1.20 -36.30
C LEU A 476 1.51 2.50 -36.02
N PRO A 477 1.07 3.25 -37.06
CA PRO A 477 0.26 4.44 -36.86
C PRO A 477 -1.04 4.14 -36.10
N PRO A 478 -1.50 5.05 -35.23
CA PRO A 478 -0.91 6.33 -34.84
C PRO A 478 -0.03 6.24 -33.58
N GLY A 479 0.91 7.19 -33.48
CA GLY A 479 1.79 7.40 -32.34
C GLY A 479 1.16 8.18 -31.20
N GLY A 480 0.30 9.15 -31.51
CA GLY A 480 -0.34 9.99 -30.49
C GLY A 480 -1.50 9.25 -29.83
N ILE A 481 -2.67 9.29 -30.47
CA ILE A 481 -3.90 8.68 -29.95
C ILE A 481 -4.46 7.69 -30.97
N PHE A 482 -4.55 6.42 -30.57
CA PHE A 482 -5.31 5.41 -31.29
C PHE A 482 -6.68 5.22 -30.65
N ALA A 483 -7.74 5.22 -31.46
CA ALA A 483 -9.09 4.90 -31.02
C ALA A 483 -9.76 3.79 -31.86
N ASP A 484 -10.35 2.80 -31.18
CA ASP A 484 -11.22 1.77 -31.77
C ASP A 484 -12.54 1.64 -31.02
N ARG A 485 -13.67 1.84 -31.71
CA ARG A 485 -15.03 1.80 -31.11
C ARG A 485 -15.16 2.66 -29.83
N ALA A 486 -14.33 3.70 -29.71
CA ALA A 486 -14.26 4.57 -28.54
C ALA A 486 -14.76 5.97 -28.90
N ARG A 487 -15.30 6.69 -27.92
CA ARG A 487 -15.66 8.12 -28.06
C ARG A 487 -14.49 8.97 -27.61
N VAL A 488 -13.97 9.80 -28.50
CA VAL A 488 -12.86 10.73 -28.17
C VAL A 488 -13.35 12.17 -28.25
N ARG A 489 -13.13 12.92 -27.18
CA ARG A 489 -13.41 14.36 -27.10
C ARG A 489 -12.14 15.11 -26.74
N ILE A 490 -11.77 16.09 -27.56
CA ILE A 490 -10.60 16.94 -27.34
C ILE A 490 -11.13 18.38 -27.35
N ASP A 491 -10.85 19.17 -26.32
CA ASP A 491 -11.23 20.58 -26.28
C ASP A 491 -10.27 21.45 -27.11
N ASP A 492 -10.66 22.71 -27.36
CA ASP A 492 -9.86 23.62 -28.19
C ASP A 492 -8.52 24.01 -27.59
N ALA A 493 -8.36 23.83 -26.28
CA ALA A 493 -7.13 24.14 -25.54
C ALA A 493 -6.18 22.95 -25.41
N SER A 494 -6.59 21.74 -25.83
CA SER A 494 -5.73 20.57 -25.85
C SER A 494 -4.98 20.46 -27.18
N VAL A 495 -3.77 19.89 -27.14
CA VAL A 495 -2.89 19.74 -28.31
C VAL A 495 -2.41 18.30 -28.45
N VAL A 496 -2.34 17.82 -29.69
CA VAL A 496 -1.82 16.49 -30.03
C VAL A 496 -0.84 16.64 -31.20
N ILE A 497 0.44 16.82 -30.89
CA ILE A 497 1.48 17.19 -31.87
C ILE A 497 2.73 16.34 -31.75
N GLU A 498 3.55 16.34 -32.81
CA GLU A 498 4.89 15.76 -32.81
C GLU A 498 4.94 14.25 -32.48
N ASN A 499 3.82 13.53 -32.68
CA ASN A 499 3.76 12.10 -32.43
C ASN A 499 4.11 11.31 -33.71
N ARG A 500 4.82 10.18 -33.54
CA ARG A 500 5.27 9.30 -34.62
C ARG A 500 4.65 7.90 -34.52
N SER A 501 4.15 7.26 -35.56
CA SER A 501 4.25 7.64 -36.97
C SER A 501 3.25 8.72 -37.41
N THR A 502 2.24 9.03 -36.61
CA THR A 502 1.26 10.12 -36.82
C THR A 502 0.61 10.54 -35.49
N ASN A 503 -0.11 11.67 -35.45
CA ASN A 503 -0.90 12.09 -34.29
C ASN A 503 -2.10 11.17 -34.03
N CYS A 504 -3.10 11.15 -34.92
CA CYS A 504 -4.26 10.25 -34.81
C CYS A 504 -4.57 9.44 -36.08
N ALA A 505 -3.92 9.75 -37.19
CA ALA A 505 -4.18 9.08 -38.46
C ALA A 505 -3.82 7.59 -38.38
N GLY A 506 -4.79 6.71 -38.62
CA GLY A 506 -4.69 5.26 -38.38
C GLY A 506 -5.69 4.75 -37.34
N SER A 507 -6.33 5.64 -36.58
CA SER A 507 -7.48 5.29 -35.72
C SER A 507 -8.65 4.71 -36.54
N LYS A 508 -9.41 3.80 -35.93
CA LYS A 508 -10.59 3.16 -36.56
C LYS A 508 -11.84 4.04 -36.50
N VAL A 509 -11.80 5.09 -35.69
CA VAL A 509 -12.82 6.13 -35.61
C VAL A 509 -12.17 7.50 -35.83
N PRO A 510 -12.87 8.47 -36.46
CA PRO A 510 -12.37 9.83 -36.58
C PRO A 510 -12.19 10.48 -35.21
N ILE A 511 -11.07 11.20 -35.03
CA ILE A 511 -10.79 12.00 -33.83
C ILE A 511 -10.70 13.47 -34.27
N SER A 512 -11.72 14.26 -33.91
CA SER A 512 -11.71 15.70 -34.17
C SER A 512 -10.66 16.41 -33.32
N HIS A 513 -10.14 17.54 -33.81
CA HIS A 513 -9.14 18.38 -33.12
C HIS A 513 -7.78 17.72 -32.83
N CYS A 514 -7.44 16.59 -33.46
CA CYS A 514 -6.15 15.92 -33.21
C CYS A 514 -4.95 16.44 -34.03
N PHE A 515 -5.16 17.18 -35.11
CA PHE A 515 -4.07 17.59 -36.02
C PHE A 515 -3.63 19.05 -35.82
N ARG A 516 -3.96 19.67 -34.69
CA ARG A 516 -3.49 21.01 -34.32
C ARG A 516 -2.14 20.94 -33.68
#